data_AF-A0A963ULE6-F1
#
_entry.id   AF-A0A963ULE6-F1
#
_cell.length_a   1.000
_cell.length_b   1.000
_cell.length_c   1.000
_cell.angle_alpha   90.00
_cell.angle_beta   90.00
_cell.angle_gamma   90.00
#
_symmetry.space_group_name_H-M   'P 1'
#
loop_
_entity.id
_entity.type
_entity.pdbx_description
1 polymer ?
#
loop_
_entity_poly.entity_id
_entity_poly.type
_entity_poly.pdbx_seq_one_letter_code
_entity_poly.pdbx_strand_id
1 'polypeptide(L)'
;RSFYAHAERTFSFAVLAAVLDDYKKDHDSVDARLMMRFSFPAKVRSLRSGLEGWQYYDIALELMERDGRQKRITHLDYVYSSTCPCSLELSEHARATRSQLATPHSQRSVARISVVEEGPRRLWYEDLIDLARAAVPTETQVMVKREDEQAFAELNAANPIFVEDAARSFAERLLAEPRVGDFRVVASHQESLHSHDAVSVLTEGPTFVAESIDPKLFSTLHRPG
;
A
#
# COMPACT_ATOMS: atom_id res chain seq x y z
N ARG A 1 9.15 28.34 11.38
CA ARG A 1 10.53 28.04 11.85
C ARG A 1 10.55 26.87 12.84
N SER A 2 9.40 26.49 13.41
CA SER A 2 9.15 25.33 14.27
C SER A 2 9.85 24.03 13.88
N PHE A 3 9.82 23.62 12.60
CA PHE A 3 10.44 22.36 12.16
C PHE A 3 11.95 22.26 12.51
N TYR A 4 12.72 23.33 12.31
CA TYR A 4 14.17 23.33 12.58
C TYR A 4 14.51 23.26 14.08
N ALA A 5 13.59 23.65 14.96
CA ALA A 5 13.79 23.56 16.40
C ALA A 5 13.85 22.09 16.89
N HIS A 6 13.33 21.15 16.11
CA HIS A 6 13.29 19.73 16.44
C HIS A 6 14.20 18.86 15.55
N ALA A 7 15.04 19.48 14.70
CA ALA A 7 15.80 18.79 13.65
C ALA A 7 16.79 17.73 14.18
N GLU A 8 17.35 17.93 15.37
CA GLU A 8 18.35 17.02 15.98
C GLU A 8 17.71 15.90 16.85
N ARG A 9 16.37 15.80 16.88
CA ARG A 9 15.67 14.80 17.71
C ARG A 9 15.47 13.50 16.93
N THR A 10 15.67 12.36 17.60
CA THR A 10 15.31 11.05 17.04
C THR A 10 13.83 11.04 16.67
N PHE A 11 13.56 10.70 15.42
CA PHE A 11 12.25 10.83 14.82
C PHE A 11 11.18 9.96 15.50
N SER A 12 10.02 10.54 15.82
CA SER A 12 8.85 9.82 16.35
C SER A 12 7.56 10.64 16.19
N PHE A 13 6.40 10.00 16.36
CA PHE A 13 5.11 10.71 16.43
C PHE A 13 5.07 11.81 17.52
N ALA A 14 5.81 11.65 18.62
CA ALA A 14 5.89 12.68 19.65
C ALA A 14 6.62 13.94 19.16
N VAL A 15 7.65 13.77 18.32
CA VAL A 15 8.34 14.88 17.66
C VAL A 15 7.43 15.56 16.64
N LEU A 16 6.68 14.78 15.84
CA LEU A 16 5.68 15.33 14.91
C LEU A 16 4.61 16.16 15.64
N ALA A 17 4.12 15.68 16.78
CA ALA A 17 3.12 16.40 17.58
C ALA A 17 3.66 17.73 18.11
N ALA A 18 4.88 17.73 18.68
CA ALA A 18 5.51 18.96 19.14
C ALA A 18 5.72 19.98 18.01
N VAL A 19 6.12 19.52 16.82
CA VAL A 19 6.26 20.40 15.64
C VAL A 19 4.90 20.95 15.20
N LEU A 20 3.85 20.14 15.24
CA LEU A 20 2.50 20.55 14.87
C LEU A 20 1.95 21.61 15.83
N ASP A 21 2.13 21.40 17.14
CA ASP A 21 1.73 22.34 18.19
C ASP A 21 2.44 23.69 18.06
N ASP A 22 3.77 23.66 17.85
CA ASP A 22 4.56 24.88 17.64
C ASP A 22 4.11 25.61 16.37
N TYR A 23 3.80 24.87 15.30
CA TYR A 23 3.28 25.45 14.06
C TYR A 23 1.92 26.14 14.26
N LYS A 24 1.01 25.52 15.01
CA LYS A 24 -0.31 26.12 15.32
C LYS A 24 -0.16 27.43 16.10
N LYS A 25 0.70 27.44 17.14
CA LYS A 25 0.97 28.62 17.96
C LYS A 25 1.58 29.76 17.15
N ASP A 26 2.52 29.44 16.26
CA ASP A 26 3.20 30.44 15.42
C ASP A 26 2.28 31.08 14.37
N HIS A 27 1.18 30.42 14.00
CA HIS A 27 0.33 30.81 12.86
C HIS A 27 -1.16 31.05 13.21
N ASP A 28 -1.54 31.00 14.49
CA ASP A 28 -2.93 31.18 14.99
C ASP A 28 -3.95 30.33 14.21
N SER A 29 -3.61 29.07 13.94
CA SER A 29 -4.42 28.15 13.13
C SER A 29 -5.16 27.13 13.98
N VAL A 30 -6.42 26.87 13.62
CA VAL A 30 -7.31 25.93 14.34
C VAL A 30 -7.01 24.48 13.94
N ASP A 31 -6.70 24.24 12.68
CA ASP A 31 -6.43 22.92 12.11
C ASP A 31 -5.00 22.85 11.56
N ALA A 32 -4.34 21.72 11.75
CA ALA A 32 -2.98 21.54 11.23
C ALA A 32 -2.74 20.10 10.77
N ARG A 33 -1.91 19.98 9.74
CA ARG A 33 -1.48 18.69 9.18
C ARG A 33 0.02 18.71 8.96
N LEU A 34 0.69 17.66 9.41
CA LEU A 34 2.10 17.41 9.13
C LEU A 34 2.23 15.99 8.58
N MET A 35 2.97 15.83 7.48
CA MET A 35 3.24 14.53 6.89
C MET A 35 4.73 14.41 6.61
N MET A 36 5.31 13.28 7.02
CA MET A 36 6.67 12.89 6.66
C MET A 36 6.63 11.66 5.77
N ARG A 37 7.39 11.70 4.67
CA ARG A 37 7.55 10.59 3.73
C ARG A 37 8.98 10.07 3.75
N PHE A 38 9.16 8.76 3.73
CA PHE A 38 10.48 8.13 3.66
C PHE A 38 10.39 6.76 3.00
N SER A 39 11.54 6.28 2.53
CA SER A 39 11.71 4.95 1.97
C SER A 39 12.21 4.01 3.06
N PHE A 40 11.39 3.05 3.47
CA PHE A 40 11.69 2.11 4.54
C PHE A 40 12.31 0.82 3.98
N PRO A 41 13.56 0.47 4.33
CA PRO A 41 14.18 -0.78 3.90
C PRO A 41 13.76 -1.95 4.80
N ALA A 42 13.19 -3.01 4.21
CA ALA A 42 12.98 -4.28 4.88
C ALA A 42 13.76 -5.40 4.16
N LYS A 43 14.37 -6.30 4.94
CA LYS A 43 15.07 -7.45 4.38
C LYS A 43 14.06 -8.55 4.05
N VAL A 44 14.02 -8.97 2.80
CA VAL A 44 13.07 -9.97 2.28
C VAL A 44 13.84 -11.15 1.72
N ARG A 45 13.37 -12.36 2.04
CA ARG A 45 13.91 -13.61 1.54
C ARG A 45 13.22 -14.01 0.24
N SER A 46 13.98 -14.51 -0.72
CA SER A 46 13.47 -15.10 -1.97
C SER A 46 12.57 -16.31 -1.69
N LEU A 47 11.63 -16.60 -2.60
CA LEU A 47 10.64 -17.67 -2.43
C LEU A 47 11.22 -19.08 -2.26
N ARG A 48 12.32 -19.43 -2.94
CA ARG A 48 12.91 -20.78 -2.94
C ARG A 48 14.42 -20.80 -2.73
N SER A 49 15.18 -19.92 -3.37
CA SER A 49 16.65 -19.99 -3.40
C SER A 49 17.34 -19.63 -2.07
N GLY A 50 16.56 -19.12 -1.11
CA GLY A 50 17.04 -18.67 0.19
C GLY A 50 17.89 -17.41 0.17
N LEU A 51 18.02 -16.74 -0.99
CA LEU A 51 18.65 -15.42 -1.10
C LEU A 51 17.88 -14.37 -0.29
N GLU A 52 18.53 -13.27 0.04
CA GLU A 52 17.92 -12.15 0.72
C GLU A 52 18.29 -10.83 0.01
N GLY A 53 17.35 -9.90 -0.03
CA GLY A 53 17.56 -8.56 -0.57
C GLY A 53 16.78 -7.51 0.22
N TRP A 54 17.08 -6.24 -0.03
CA TRP A 54 16.35 -5.12 0.59
C TRP A 54 15.20 -4.67 -0.31
N GLN A 55 13.97 -4.85 0.18
CA GLN A 55 12.76 -4.25 -0.40
C GLN A 55 12.56 -2.88 0.24
N TYR A 56 12.19 -1.89 -0.57
CA TYR A 56 11.96 -0.53 -0.11
C TYR A 56 10.48 -0.19 -0.21
N TYR A 57 9.88 0.22 0.91
CA TYR A 57 8.48 0.62 1.00
C TYR A 57 8.37 2.13 1.10
N ASP A 58 7.46 2.75 0.35
CA ASP A 58 7.17 4.16 0.57
C ASP A 58 6.18 4.26 1.72
N ILE A 59 6.65 4.84 2.81
CA ILE A 59 5.87 5.08 4.02
C ILE A 59 5.64 6.57 4.16
N ALA A 60 4.41 6.94 4.55
CA ALA A 60 4.13 8.28 5.06
C ALA A 60 3.51 8.21 6.44
N LEU A 61 4.00 9.04 7.35
CA LEU A 61 3.44 9.22 8.68
C LEU A 61 2.81 10.60 8.71
N GLU A 62 1.51 10.62 8.93
CA GLU A 62 0.70 11.82 8.97
C GLU A 62 0.16 12.03 10.38
N LEU A 63 0.28 13.27 10.83
CA LEU A 63 -0.38 13.77 12.02
C LEU A 63 -1.32 14.89 11.60
N MET A 64 -2.61 14.69 11.88
CA MET A 64 -3.66 15.64 11.58
C MET A 64 -4.36 16.02 12.88
N GLU A 65 -4.49 17.31 13.14
CA GLU A 65 -5.39 17.83 14.18
C GLU A 65 -6.47 18.67 13.52
N ARG A 66 -7.73 18.25 13.76
CA ARG A 66 -8.92 18.94 13.25
C ARG A 66 -10.01 18.91 14.31
N ASP A 67 -10.68 20.03 14.53
CA ASP A 67 -11.75 20.16 15.53
C ASP A 67 -11.31 19.71 16.94
N GLY A 68 -10.05 20.02 17.31
CA GLY A 68 -9.45 19.64 18.60
C GLY A 68 -9.19 18.13 18.77
N ARG A 69 -9.29 17.35 17.68
CA ARG A 69 -9.02 15.91 17.67
C ARG A 69 -7.80 15.61 16.82
N GLN A 70 -6.83 14.95 17.45
CA GLN A 70 -5.63 14.47 16.81
C GLN A 70 -5.83 13.06 16.24
N LYS A 71 -5.43 12.85 14.99
CA LYS A 71 -5.36 11.55 14.31
C LYS A 71 -3.93 11.27 13.88
N ARG A 72 -3.47 10.05 14.15
CA ARG A 72 -2.24 9.49 13.59
C ARG A 72 -2.62 8.60 12.42
N ILE A 73 -2.06 8.89 11.26
CA ILE A 73 -2.35 8.14 10.04
C ILE A 73 -1.04 7.60 9.49
N THR A 74 -1.01 6.30 9.22
CA THR A 74 0.11 5.64 8.55
C THR A 74 -0.32 5.27 7.14
N HIS A 75 0.53 5.59 6.17
CA HIS A 75 0.34 5.28 4.76
C HIS A 75 1.44 4.34 4.28
N LEU A 76 1.06 3.29 3.56
CA LEU A 76 1.93 2.31 2.92
C LEU A 76 1.56 2.19 1.44
N ASP A 77 2.54 2.33 0.55
CA ASP A 77 2.39 1.91 -0.84
C ASP A 77 2.99 0.50 -1.02
N TYR A 78 2.10 -0.49 -1.20
CA TYR A 78 2.45 -1.90 -1.35
C TYR A 78 2.59 -2.31 -2.82
N VAL A 79 3.80 -2.79 -3.12
CA VAL A 79 4.38 -3.38 -4.34
C VAL A 79 3.90 -4.78 -4.77
N TYR A 80 2.91 -4.99 -5.63
CA TYR A 80 2.50 -6.37 -5.98
C TYR A 80 2.31 -6.64 -7.47
N SER A 81 2.22 -7.93 -7.82
CA SER A 81 1.85 -8.41 -9.15
C SER A 81 0.40 -8.86 -9.14
N SER A 82 -0.39 -8.43 -10.12
CA SER A 82 -1.77 -8.87 -10.30
C SER A 82 -1.92 -9.61 -11.61
N THR A 83 -2.41 -10.86 -11.56
CA THR A 83 -2.82 -11.63 -12.74
C THR A 83 -4.32 -11.53 -12.90
N CYS A 84 -4.79 -11.17 -14.09
CA CYS A 84 -6.23 -11.05 -14.35
C CYS A 84 -6.91 -12.43 -14.36
N PRO A 85 -7.93 -12.68 -13.52
CA PRO A 85 -8.66 -13.95 -13.50
C PRO A 85 -9.25 -14.32 -14.87
N CYS A 86 -9.84 -13.34 -15.56
CA CYS A 86 -10.41 -13.55 -16.90
C CYS A 86 -9.35 -13.97 -17.92
N SER A 87 -8.19 -13.33 -17.92
CA SER A 87 -7.11 -13.67 -18.85
C SER A 87 -6.51 -15.05 -18.59
N LEU A 88 -6.42 -15.45 -17.31
CA LEU A 88 -6.02 -16.80 -16.93
C LEU A 88 -7.01 -17.85 -17.42
N GLU A 89 -8.32 -17.62 -17.20
CA GLU A 89 -9.37 -18.52 -17.68
C GLU A 89 -9.34 -18.69 -19.20
N LEU A 90 -9.20 -17.59 -19.95
CA LEU A 90 -9.09 -17.63 -21.41
C LEU A 90 -7.83 -18.34 -21.90
N SER A 91 -6.71 -18.19 -21.17
CA SER A 91 -5.46 -18.89 -21.48
C SER A 91 -5.58 -20.39 -21.28
N GLU A 92 -6.23 -20.81 -20.19
CA GLU A 92 -6.53 -22.23 -19.93
C GLU A 92 -7.52 -22.80 -20.95
N HIS A 93 -8.53 -22.02 -21.34
CA HIS A 93 -9.45 -22.42 -22.41
C HIS A 93 -8.70 -22.65 -23.73
N ALA A 94 -7.80 -21.74 -24.12
CA ALA A 94 -6.99 -21.89 -25.34
C ALA A 94 -6.11 -23.15 -25.30
N ARG A 95 -5.51 -23.45 -24.14
CA ARG A 95 -4.73 -24.67 -23.92
C ARG A 95 -5.61 -25.92 -24.08
N ALA A 96 -6.79 -25.94 -23.45
CA ALA A 96 -7.67 -27.09 -23.43
C ALA A 96 -8.38 -27.37 -24.78
N THR A 97 -8.81 -26.33 -25.50
CA THR A 97 -9.64 -26.50 -26.71
C THR A 97 -8.87 -26.40 -28.00
N ARG A 98 -7.73 -25.69 -28.00
CA ARG A 98 -6.94 -25.43 -29.22
C ARG A 98 -5.50 -25.94 -29.13
N SER A 99 -5.09 -26.56 -28.01
CA SER A 99 -3.69 -26.93 -27.76
C SER A 99 -2.72 -25.76 -27.98
N GLN A 100 -3.20 -24.53 -27.75
CA GLN A 100 -2.45 -23.31 -27.99
C GLN A 100 -1.91 -22.80 -26.66
N LEU A 101 -0.60 -22.62 -26.57
CA LEU A 101 -0.01 -21.88 -25.46
C LEU A 101 -0.47 -20.43 -25.53
N ALA A 102 -1.05 -19.95 -24.44
CA ALA A 102 -1.44 -18.56 -24.23
C ALA A 102 -0.88 -18.11 -22.89
N THR A 103 -0.45 -16.85 -22.82
CA THR A 103 0.07 -16.24 -21.60
C THR A 103 -0.99 -15.30 -21.03
N PRO A 104 -1.47 -15.52 -19.80
CA PRO A 104 -2.35 -14.57 -19.18
C PRO A 104 -1.58 -13.29 -18.88
N HIS A 105 -2.24 -12.15 -19.05
CA HIS A 105 -1.59 -10.90 -18.69
C HIS A 105 -1.49 -10.75 -17.17
N SER A 106 -0.33 -10.25 -16.77
CA SER A 106 -0.04 -9.84 -15.40
C SER A 106 0.71 -8.52 -15.45
N GLN A 107 0.56 -7.73 -14.40
CA GLN A 107 1.13 -6.40 -14.34
C GLN A 107 1.58 -6.04 -12.93
N ARG A 108 2.43 -5.02 -12.85
CA ARG A 108 2.76 -4.38 -11.58
C ARG A 108 1.56 -3.55 -11.12
N SER A 109 1.25 -3.66 -9.85
CA SER A 109 0.11 -3.01 -9.22
C SER A 109 0.52 -2.41 -7.89
N VAL A 110 -0.12 -1.31 -7.50
CA VAL A 110 0.17 -0.60 -6.26
C VAL A 110 -1.09 -0.50 -5.43
N ALA A 111 -1.00 -0.87 -4.15
CA ALA A 111 -2.04 -0.62 -3.17
C ALA A 111 -1.55 0.43 -2.18
N ARG A 112 -2.17 1.62 -2.19
CA ARG A 112 -1.96 2.62 -1.14
C ARG A 112 -2.95 2.38 -0.01
N ILE A 113 -2.42 1.92 1.10
CA ILE A 113 -3.16 1.63 2.33
C ILE A 113 -2.92 2.79 3.28
N SER A 114 -3.99 3.44 3.71
CA SER A 114 -3.97 4.54 4.70
C SER A 114 -4.81 4.12 5.89
N VAL A 115 -4.25 4.13 7.10
CA VAL A 115 -4.93 3.67 8.32
C VAL A 115 -4.83 4.71 9.42
N VAL A 116 -5.93 4.98 10.11
CA VAL A 116 -5.92 5.69 11.39
C VAL A 116 -5.51 4.71 12.47
N GLU A 117 -4.48 5.04 13.24
CA GLU A 117 -4.05 4.20 14.36
C GLU A 117 -4.94 4.41 15.58
N GLU A 118 -5.50 3.33 16.11
CA GLU A 118 -6.34 3.33 17.29
C GLU A 118 -5.74 2.52 18.46
N GLY A 119 -6.20 2.86 19.66
CA GLY A 119 -5.82 2.18 20.89
C GLY A 119 -4.43 2.57 21.43
N PRO A 120 -4.05 1.96 22.56
CA PRO A 120 -2.79 2.28 23.26
C PRO A 120 -1.57 1.56 22.67
N ARG A 121 -1.78 0.48 21.90
CA ARG A 121 -0.68 -0.29 21.29
C ARG A 121 -0.32 0.31 19.94
N ARG A 122 0.98 0.40 19.68
CA ARG A 122 1.49 0.90 18.40
C ARG A 122 1.23 -0.11 17.28
N LEU A 123 0.74 0.38 16.15
CA LEU A 123 0.79 -0.32 14.87
C LEU A 123 2.10 0.07 14.19
N TRP A 124 2.97 -0.90 13.95
CA TRP A 124 4.23 -0.65 13.25
C TRP A 124 4.03 -0.73 11.73
N TYR A 125 4.90 -0.09 10.96
CA TYR A 125 4.84 -0.19 9.50
C TYR A 125 5.10 -1.62 9.02
N GLU A 126 5.89 -2.42 9.75
CA GLU A 126 6.07 -3.85 9.49
C GLU A 126 4.77 -4.64 9.67
N ASP A 127 3.96 -4.32 10.69
CA ASP A 127 2.65 -4.95 10.88
C ASP A 127 1.76 -4.72 9.65
N LEU A 128 1.76 -3.50 9.12
CA LEU A 128 0.96 -3.14 7.95
C LEU A 128 1.47 -3.82 6.66
N ILE A 129 2.78 -3.97 6.51
CA ILE A 129 3.40 -4.73 5.41
C ILE A 129 2.97 -6.20 5.50
N ASP A 130 2.99 -6.80 6.69
CA ASP A 130 2.61 -8.20 6.87
C ASP A 130 1.11 -8.42 6.65
N LEU A 131 0.26 -7.47 7.05
CA LEU A 131 -1.17 -7.48 6.69
C LEU A 131 -1.36 -7.41 5.17
N ALA A 132 -0.60 -6.56 4.48
CA ALA A 132 -0.67 -6.45 3.02
C ALA A 132 -0.22 -7.74 2.31
N ARG A 133 0.87 -8.36 2.77
CA ARG A 133 1.33 -9.68 2.29
C ARG A 133 0.31 -10.78 2.52
N ALA A 134 -0.35 -10.78 3.68
CA ALA A 134 -1.37 -11.75 4.00
C ALA A 134 -2.67 -11.54 3.20
N ALA A 135 -2.95 -10.31 2.75
CA ALA A 135 -4.07 -9.99 1.86
C ALA A 135 -3.77 -10.40 0.42
N VAL A 136 -2.62 -9.99 -0.11
CA VAL A 136 -2.20 -10.23 -1.50
C VAL A 136 -0.74 -10.73 -1.49
N PRO A 137 -0.52 -12.05 -1.64
CA PRO A 137 0.79 -12.67 -1.39
C PRO A 137 1.80 -12.45 -2.53
N THR A 138 1.38 -11.88 -3.66
CA THR A 138 2.18 -11.68 -4.86
C THR A 138 3.05 -10.41 -4.80
N GLU A 139 3.68 -10.15 -3.65
CA GLU A 139 4.64 -9.05 -3.49
C GLU A 139 5.77 -9.15 -4.52
N THR A 140 6.20 -8.02 -5.07
CA THR A 140 7.38 -7.98 -5.96
C THR A 140 8.62 -8.52 -5.24
N GLN A 141 9.38 -9.35 -5.93
CA GLN A 141 10.59 -9.98 -5.38
C GLN A 141 11.82 -9.09 -5.60
N VAL A 142 12.77 -9.12 -4.65
CA VAL A 142 14.02 -8.35 -4.73
C VAL A 142 15.13 -9.12 -5.44
N MET A 143 15.44 -10.31 -4.93
CA MET A 143 16.48 -11.21 -5.46
C MET A 143 15.81 -12.46 -5.97
N VAL A 144 16.04 -12.80 -7.25
CA VAL A 144 15.43 -13.95 -7.89
C VAL A 144 16.48 -14.78 -8.64
N LYS A 145 16.40 -16.09 -8.48
CA LYS A 145 16.94 -17.08 -9.41
C LYS A 145 15.80 -17.70 -10.22
N ARG A 146 16.13 -18.51 -11.21
CA ARG A 146 15.16 -19.24 -12.04
C ARG A 146 14.10 -20.01 -11.22
N GLU A 147 14.50 -20.64 -10.12
CA GLU A 147 13.57 -21.36 -9.24
C GLU A 147 12.59 -20.43 -8.51
N ASP A 148 13.02 -19.20 -8.17
CA ASP A 148 12.17 -18.17 -7.57
C ASP A 148 11.22 -17.56 -8.58
N GLU A 149 11.68 -17.32 -9.82
CA GLU A 149 10.82 -16.85 -10.92
C GLU A 149 9.70 -17.85 -11.20
N GLN A 150 10.03 -19.16 -11.23
CA GLN A 150 9.03 -20.20 -11.35
C GLN A 150 8.06 -20.20 -10.16
N ALA A 151 8.57 -20.08 -8.94
CA ALA A 151 7.73 -20.00 -7.74
C ALA A 151 6.78 -18.79 -7.78
N PHE A 152 7.27 -17.66 -8.27
CA PHE A 152 6.49 -16.43 -8.41
C PHE A 152 5.42 -16.56 -9.50
N ALA A 153 5.74 -17.19 -10.63
CA ALA A 153 4.76 -17.48 -11.68
C ALA A 153 3.64 -18.40 -11.18
N GLU A 154 3.99 -19.46 -10.44
CA GLU A 154 3.02 -20.38 -9.81
C GLU A 154 2.16 -19.67 -8.76
N LEU A 155 2.77 -18.80 -7.94
CA LEU A 155 2.05 -17.99 -6.94
C LEU A 155 1.05 -17.02 -7.59
N ASN A 156 1.44 -16.37 -8.69
CA ASN A 156 0.56 -15.48 -9.47
C ASN A 156 -0.62 -16.24 -10.08
N ALA A 157 -0.36 -17.41 -10.67
CA ALA A 157 -1.40 -18.25 -11.25
C ALA A 157 -2.38 -18.79 -10.19
N ALA A 158 -1.90 -19.06 -8.97
CA ALA A 158 -2.72 -19.50 -7.85
C ALA A 158 -3.55 -18.38 -7.20
N ASN A 159 -3.16 -17.11 -7.40
CA ASN A 159 -3.81 -15.95 -6.79
C ASN A 159 -4.18 -14.89 -7.84
N PRO A 160 -4.97 -15.23 -8.88
CA PRO A 160 -5.45 -14.23 -9.82
C PRO A 160 -6.46 -13.32 -9.10
N ILE A 161 -6.43 -12.01 -9.40
CA ILE A 161 -7.22 -11.04 -8.65
C ILE A 161 -7.63 -9.84 -9.51
N PHE A 162 -8.89 -9.43 -9.42
CA PHE A 162 -9.37 -8.14 -9.96
C PHE A 162 -9.02 -6.99 -9.02
N VAL A 163 -9.05 -5.75 -9.51
CA VAL A 163 -8.65 -4.59 -8.69
C VAL A 163 -9.61 -4.35 -7.51
N GLU A 164 -10.90 -4.63 -7.70
CA GLU A 164 -11.93 -4.56 -6.66
C GLU A 164 -11.76 -5.66 -5.61
N ASP A 165 -11.36 -6.86 -6.04
CA ASP A 165 -11.06 -7.97 -5.14
C ASP A 165 -9.82 -7.66 -4.31
N ALA A 166 -8.76 -7.10 -4.92
CA ALA A 166 -7.57 -6.67 -4.19
C ALA A 166 -7.94 -5.64 -3.10
N ALA A 167 -8.72 -4.62 -3.44
CA ALA A 167 -9.19 -3.63 -2.47
C ALA A 167 -9.98 -4.27 -1.30
N ARG A 168 -10.86 -5.24 -1.60
CA ARG A 168 -11.61 -5.99 -0.59
C ARG A 168 -10.72 -6.87 0.29
N SER A 169 -9.74 -7.57 -0.28
CA SER A 169 -8.81 -8.43 0.47
C SER A 169 -7.95 -7.62 1.44
N PHE A 170 -7.45 -6.45 1.04
CA PHE A 170 -6.76 -5.55 1.96
C PHE A 170 -7.70 -5.06 3.07
N ALA A 171 -8.91 -4.62 2.71
CA ALA A 171 -9.91 -4.13 3.68
C ALA A 171 -10.29 -5.20 4.72
N GLU A 172 -10.45 -6.46 4.32
CA GLU A 172 -10.76 -7.57 5.22
C GLU A 172 -9.68 -7.74 6.30
N ARG A 173 -8.40 -7.67 5.92
CA ARG A 173 -7.28 -7.74 6.87
C ARG A 173 -7.26 -6.54 7.83
N LEU A 174 -7.56 -5.35 7.33
CA LEU A 174 -7.60 -4.13 8.13
C LEU A 174 -8.76 -4.13 9.13
N LEU A 175 -9.95 -4.59 8.72
CA LEU A 175 -11.11 -4.74 9.61
C LEU A 175 -10.86 -5.74 10.75
N ALA A 176 -10.03 -6.75 10.51
CA ALA A 176 -9.68 -7.75 11.51
C ALA A 176 -8.56 -7.29 12.47
N GLU A 177 -7.90 -6.16 12.21
CA GLU A 177 -6.80 -5.64 13.02
C GLU A 177 -7.33 -4.62 14.06
N PRO A 178 -7.37 -4.95 15.36
CA PRO A 178 -7.96 -4.08 16.39
C PRO A 178 -7.20 -2.76 16.63
N ARG A 179 -5.98 -2.60 16.09
CA ARG A 179 -5.21 -1.35 16.14
C ARG A 179 -5.56 -0.38 15.00
N VAL A 180 -6.36 -0.81 14.03
CA VAL A 180 -6.78 -0.01 12.88
C VAL A 180 -8.21 0.53 13.12
N GLY A 181 -8.37 1.85 13.05
CA GLY A 181 -9.66 2.53 13.01
C GLY A 181 -10.14 2.74 11.58
N ASP A 182 -10.52 3.98 11.24
CA ASP A 182 -10.83 4.36 9.87
C ASP A 182 -9.66 4.02 8.92
N PHE A 183 -9.97 3.59 7.70
CA PHE A 183 -8.95 3.30 6.69
C PHE A 183 -9.41 3.61 5.27
N ARG A 184 -8.44 3.66 4.36
CA ARG A 184 -8.65 3.71 2.92
C ARG A 184 -7.66 2.81 2.21
N VAL A 185 -8.17 2.02 1.28
CA VAL A 185 -7.38 1.25 0.31
C VAL A 185 -7.61 1.86 -1.07
N VAL A 186 -6.53 2.24 -1.74
CA VAL A 186 -6.55 2.58 -3.16
C VAL A 186 -5.71 1.55 -3.89
N ALA A 187 -6.36 0.66 -4.64
CA ALA A 187 -5.69 -0.32 -5.49
C ALA A 187 -5.66 0.20 -6.93
N SER A 188 -4.49 0.14 -7.56
CA SER A 188 -4.28 0.52 -8.96
C SER A 188 -3.54 -0.60 -9.67
N HIS A 189 -4.20 -1.20 -10.66
CA HIS A 189 -3.61 -2.16 -11.57
C HIS A 189 -3.12 -1.43 -12.81
N GLN A 190 -1.80 -1.46 -13.06
CA GLN A 190 -1.19 -0.77 -14.20
C GLN A 190 -1.33 -1.67 -15.44
N GLU A 191 -2.52 -1.63 -16.05
CA GLU A 191 -2.94 -2.58 -17.08
C GLU A 191 -1.92 -2.69 -18.22
N SER A 192 -1.51 -3.93 -18.53
CA SER A 192 -0.51 -4.17 -19.57
C SER A 192 -1.08 -4.11 -20.99
N LEU A 193 -2.41 -4.26 -21.14
CA LEU A 193 -3.08 -4.32 -22.45
C LEU A 193 -3.90 -3.06 -22.77
N HIS A 194 -3.98 -2.12 -21.83
CA HIS A 194 -4.69 -0.86 -21.97
C HIS A 194 -3.74 0.32 -21.75
N SER A 195 -4.10 1.49 -22.30
CA SER A 195 -3.35 2.74 -22.10
C SER A 195 -3.80 3.49 -20.84
N HIS A 196 -4.45 2.81 -19.90
CA HIS A 196 -5.02 3.37 -18.68
C HIS A 196 -5.05 2.30 -17.59
N ASP A 197 -4.96 2.73 -16.34
CA ASP A 197 -4.98 1.85 -15.17
C ASP A 197 -6.42 1.54 -14.74
N ALA A 198 -6.64 0.33 -14.23
CA ALA A 198 -7.85 0.00 -13.49
C ALA A 198 -7.65 0.37 -12.01
N VAL A 199 -8.61 1.08 -11.41
CA VAL A 199 -8.48 1.63 -10.05
C VAL A 199 -9.72 1.32 -9.23
N SER A 200 -9.51 0.86 -8.00
CA SER A 200 -10.55 0.68 -6.98
C SER A 200 -10.20 1.44 -5.71
N VAL A 201 -11.18 2.13 -5.14
CA VAL A 201 -11.05 2.87 -3.87
C VAL A 201 -12.08 2.35 -2.90
N LEU A 202 -11.63 1.92 -1.74
CA LEU A 202 -12.47 1.47 -0.63
C LEU A 202 -12.10 2.26 0.62
N THR A 203 -13.11 2.77 1.32
CA THR A 203 -12.96 3.51 2.58
C THR A 203 -13.84 2.91 3.65
N GLU A 204 -13.33 2.85 4.88
CA GLU A 204 -14.09 2.53 6.09
C GLU A 204 -13.96 3.70 7.07
N GLY A 205 -15.08 4.12 7.65
CA GLY A 205 -15.15 5.26 8.55
C GLY A 205 -15.06 6.64 7.87
N PRO A 206 -15.33 7.73 8.60
CA PRO A 206 -15.50 9.07 8.01
C PRO A 206 -14.18 9.77 7.60
N THR A 207 -13.02 9.35 8.10
CA THR A 207 -11.75 10.10 7.91
C THR A 207 -11.35 10.28 6.44
N PHE A 208 -11.61 9.28 5.60
CA PHE A 208 -11.14 9.27 4.21
C PHE A 208 -12.26 9.42 3.17
N VAL A 209 -13.51 9.59 3.63
CA VAL A 209 -14.66 9.82 2.73
C VAL A 209 -14.48 11.17 2.04
N ALA A 210 -14.61 11.16 0.73
CA ALA A 210 -14.62 12.36 -0.09
C ALA A 210 -15.71 12.25 -1.16
N GLU A 211 -16.50 13.31 -1.34
CA GLU A 211 -17.53 13.36 -2.39
C GLU A 211 -16.92 13.42 -3.80
N SER A 212 -15.69 13.93 -3.90
CA SER A 212 -14.92 14.02 -5.14
C SER A 212 -13.48 13.60 -4.89
N ILE A 213 -12.86 13.00 -5.91
CA ILE A 213 -11.48 12.57 -5.89
C ILE A 213 -10.62 13.61 -6.61
N ASP A 214 -9.54 14.06 -5.97
CA ASP A 214 -8.55 14.92 -6.60
C ASP A 214 -8.01 14.26 -7.89
N PRO A 215 -8.03 14.95 -9.05
CA PRO A 215 -7.52 14.39 -10.31
C PRO A 215 -6.07 13.88 -10.24
N LYS A 216 -5.28 14.36 -9.28
CA LYS A 216 -3.87 13.95 -9.05
C LYS A 216 -3.72 12.88 -7.97
N LEU A 217 -4.80 12.40 -7.33
CA LEU A 217 -4.71 11.40 -6.26
C LEU A 217 -3.87 10.18 -6.66
N PHE A 218 -4.04 9.72 -7.90
CA PHE A 218 -3.40 8.51 -8.41
C PHE A 218 -2.03 8.76 -9.06
N SER A 219 -1.65 10.03 -9.29
CA SER A 219 -0.39 10.38 -9.98
C SER A 219 0.87 9.84 -9.30
N THR A 220 0.79 9.60 -8.00
CA THR A 220 1.90 9.07 -7.18
C THR A 220 1.85 7.55 -6.98
N LEU A 221 0.81 6.88 -7.49
CA LEU A 221 0.75 5.41 -7.52
C LEU A 221 1.49 4.85 -8.75
N HIS A 222 1.79 5.70 -9.72
CA HIS A 222 2.60 5.36 -10.86
C HIS A 222 4.08 5.30 -10.45
N ARG A 223 4.66 4.10 -10.45
CA ARG A 223 6.09 3.86 -10.23
C ARG A 223 6.72 3.62 -11.59
N PRO A 224 7.39 4.62 -12.23
CA PRO A 224 8.10 4.35 -13.47
C PRO A 224 9.13 3.23 -13.22
N GLY A 225 9.11 2.23 -14.11
CA GLY A 225 10.01 1.07 -14.07
C GLY A 225 11.46 1.42 -14.30
#